data_AF-B6BG30-F1
#
_entry.id   AF-B6BG30-F1
#
_cell.length_a   1.000
_cell.length_b   1.000
_cell.length_c   1.000
_cell.angle_alpha   90.00
_cell.angle_beta   90.00
_cell.angle_gamma   90.00
#
_symmetry.space_group_name_H-M   'P 1'
#
loop_
_entity.id
_entity.type
_entity.pdbx_description
1 polymer ?
#
loop_
_entity_poly.entity_id
_entity_poly.type
_entity_poly.pdbx_seq_one_letter_code
_entity_poly.pdbx_strand_id
1 'polypeptide(L)'
;MLMFSAVRSAVDPKHLYGVYTQLSKHNLETKELVKRVDLPHTYYVINVSSDGTEIYVAGTNDDIGIYDSETLERVGEIRIPSGGDMSVSTLHVVPQG
;
A
#
# COMPACT_ATOMS: atom_id res chain seq x y z
N MET A 1 -5.06 -15.65 -4.96
CA MET A 1 -4.38 -14.35 -5.19
C MET A 1 -3.12 -14.33 -4.34
N LEU A 2 -2.01 -13.85 -4.88
CA LEU A 2 -0.74 -13.73 -4.17
C LEU A 2 -0.60 -12.31 -3.62
N MET A 3 -0.35 -12.17 -2.33
CA MET A 3 -0.02 -10.91 -1.66
C MET A 3 1.22 -11.18 -0.79
N PHE A 4 2.18 -10.28 -0.79
CA PHE A 4 3.35 -10.36 0.08
C PHE A 4 3.00 -9.86 1.48
N SER A 5 2.32 -8.71 1.56
CA SER A 5 1.74 -8.17 2.79
C SER A 5 0.40 -7.49 2.52
N ALA A 6 -0.35 -7.22 3.59
CA ALA A 6 -1.65 -6.58 3.51
C ALA A 6 -1.92 -5.74 4.77
N VAL A 7 -2.74 -4.70 4.61
CA VAL A 7 -3.19 -3.81 5.68
C VAL A 7 -4.68 -3.54 5.53
N ARG A 8 -5.41 -3.44 6.65
CA ARG A 8 -6.82 -3.02 6.62
C ARG A 8 -6.89 -1.50 6.57
N SER A 9 -7.95 -0.96 5.97
CA SER A 9 -8.25 0.47 6.09
C SER A 9 -8.33 0.88 7.57
N ALA A 10 -7.75 2.05 7.89
CA ALA A 10 -7.79 2.62 9.23
C ALA A 10 -9.20 3.06 9.64
N VAL A 11 -10.05 3.41 8.67
CA VAL A 11 -11.38 3.99 8.91
C VAL A 11 -12.54 3.07 8.52
N ASP A 12 -12.31 2.08 7.65
CA ASP A 12 -13.32 1.07 7.26
C ASP A 12 -12.72 -0.33 7.19
N PRO A 13 -12.56 -1.03 8.33
CA PRO A 13 -11.79 -2.28 8.43
C PRO A 13 -12.30 -3.47 7.61
N LYS A 14 -13.48 -3.35 6.97
CA LYS A 14 -13.96 -4.34 5.99
C LYS A 14 -13.14 -4.31 4.70
N HIS A 15 -12.45 -3.19 4.42
CA HIS A 15 -11.56 -3.08 3.28
C HIS A 15 -10.14 -3.51 3.64
N LEU A 16 -9.60 -4.44 2.87
CA LEU A 16 -8.20 -4.89 2.94
C LEU A 16 -7.46 -4.48 1.68
N TYR A 17 -6.28 -3.90 1.85
CA TYR A 17 -5.33 -3.61 0.78
C TYR A 17 -4.18 -4.60 0.82
N GLY A 18 -3.81 -5.18 -0.32
CA GLY A 18 -2.71 -6.14 -0.43
C GLY A 18 -1.76 -5.78 -1.56
N VAL A 19 -0.46 -6.03 -1.35
CA VAL A 19 0.62 -5.63 -2.27
C VAL A 19 1.50 -6.82 -2.67
N TYR A 20 1.97 -6.81 -3.93
CA TYR A 20 3.15 -7.53 -4.41
C TYR A 20 3.59 -6.89 -5.75
N THR A 21 3.29 -7.52 -6.89
CA THR A 21 3.39 -6.92 -8.24
C THR A 21 2.16 -6.10 -8.62
N GLN A 22 1.09 -6.20 -7.82
CA GLN A 22 -0.18 -5.51 -8.02
C GLN A 22 -0.64 -4.94 -6.67
N LEU A 23 -1.35 -3.81 -6.70
CA LEU A 23 -2.08 -3.29 -5.55
C LEU A 23 -3.55 -3.71 -5.69
N SER A 24 -4.09 -4.32 -4.65
CA SER A 24 -5.45 -4.87 -4.68
C SER A 24 -6.26 -4.44 -3.46
N LYS A 25 -7.55 -4.17 -3.68
CA LYS A 25 -8.55 -3.84 -2.65
C LYS A 25 -9.58 -4.95 -2.57
N HIS A 26 -9.91 -5.38 -1.36
CA HIS A 26 -10.84 -6.47 -1.07
C HIS A 26 -11.89 -6.02 -0.08
N ASN A 27 -13.11 -6.53 -0.24
CA ASN A 27 -14.14 -6.46 0.80
C ASN A 27 -14.14 -7.80 1.56
N LEU A 28 -13.83 -7.75 2.85
CA LEU A 28 -13.71 -8.92 3.71
C LEU A 28 -15.07 -9.51 4.14
N GLU A 29 -16.13 -8.70 4.12
CA GLU A 29 -17.48 -9.18 4.45
C GLU A 29 -18.06 -9.99 3.29
N THR A 30 -17.94 -9.46 2.06
CA THR A 30 -18.42 -10.14 0.85
C THR A 30 -17.43 -11.16 0.29
N LYS A 31 -16.17 -11.09 0.72
CA LYS A 31 -15.03 -11.91 0.24
C LYS A 31 -14.72 -11.68 -1.24
N GLU A 32 -14.90 -10.44 -1.70
CA GLU A 32 -14.75 -10.07 -3.10
C GLU A 32 -13.52 -9.19 -3.32
N LEU A 33 -12.91 -9.36 -4.50
CA LEU A 33 -11.93 -8.41 -5.05
C LEU A 33 -12.71 -7.20 -5.57
N VAL A 34 -12.47 -6.03 -4.96
CA VAL A 34 -13.13 -4.76 -5.34
C VAL A 34 -12.41 -4.14 -6.53
N LYS A 35 -11.08 -4.02 -6.46
CA LYS A 35 -10.26 -3.43 -7.53
C LYS A 35 -8.84 -3.96 -7.47
N ARG A 36 -8.17 -3.96 -8.62
CA ARG A 36 -6.74 -4.23 -8.72
C ARG A 36 -6.11 -3.36 -9.80
N VAL A 37 -4.88 -2.92 -9.55
CA VAL A 37 -4.04 -2.22 -10.52
C VAL A 37 -2.64 -2.83 -10.53
N ASP A 38 -1.99 -2.81 -11.68
CA ASP A 38 -0.58 -3.19 -11.79
C ASP A 38 0.32 -2.12 -11.18
N LEU A 39 1.40 -2.55 -10.54
CA LEU A 39 2.42 -1.65 -9.99
C LEU A 39 3.59 -1.54 -10.96
N PRO A 40 4.34 -0.43 -10.96
CA PRO A 40 5.51 -0.25 -11.82
C PRO A 40 6.60 -1.32 -11.61
N HIS A 41 6.71 -1.83 -10.39
CA HIS A 41 7.53 -2.97 -10.01
C HIS A 41 6.97 -3.60 -8.73
N THR A 42 7.66 -4.63 -8.22
CA THR A 42 7.31 -5.29 -6.97
C THR A 42 7.52 -4.38 -5.76
N TYR A 43 6.54 -4.35 -4.86
CA TYR A 43 6.64 -3.79 -3.51
C TYR A 43 6.31 -4.88 -2.49
N TYR A 44 6.96 -4.85 -1.33
CA TYR A 44 6.78 -5.86 -0.29
C TYR A 44 5.94 -5.38 0.88
N VAL A 45 5.93 -4.07 1.13
CA VAL A 45 5.38 -3.51 2.36
C VAL A 45 4.28 -2.52 2.01
N ILE A 46 3.18 -2.59 2.75
CA ILE A 46 2.03 -1.71 2.57
C ILE A 46 1.60 -1.13 3.91
N ASN A 47 1.22 0.14 3.92
CA ASN A 47 0.56 0.80 5.03
C ASN A 47 -0.50 1.78 4.52
N VAL A 48 -1.36 2.27 5.42
CA VAL A 48 -2.43 3.22 5.09
C VAL A 48 -2.31 4.44 5.99
N SER A 49 -2.64 5.63 5.46
CA SER A 49 -2.72 6.86 6.25
C SER A 49 -3.75 6.73 7.38
N SER A 50 -3.57 7.50 8.45
CA SER A 50 -4.43 7.41 9.63
C SER A 50 -5.87 7.89 9.37
N ASP A 51 -6.05 8.78 8.39
CA ASP A 51 -7.37 9.20 7.87
C ASP A 51 -7.93 8.25 6.79
N GLY A 52 -7.15 7.24 6.38
CA GLY A 52 -7.56 6.20 5.45
C GLY A 52 -7.58 6.61 3.97
N THR A 53 -7.12 7.82 3.63
CA THR A 53 -7.19 8.38 2.26
C THR A 53 -6.06 7.92 1.35
N GLU A 54 -4.88 7.64 1.89
CA GLU A 54 -3.69 7.26 1.13
C GLU A 54 -3.19 5.87 1.52
N ILE A 55 -2.70 5.14 0.52
CA ILE A 55 -1.99 3.87 0.66
C ILE A 55 -0.52 4.11 0.29
N TYR A 56 0.38 3.66 1.15
CA TYR A 56 1.82 3.69 0.91
C TYR A 56 2.31 2.27 0.63
N VAL A 57 2.98 2.08 -0.51
CA VAL A 57 3.66 0.82 -0.86
C VAL A 57 5.16 1.06 -0.92
N ALA A 58 5.94 0.17 -0.32
CA ALA A 58 7.36 0.33 -0.10
C ALA A 58 8.08 -1.04 -0.08
N GLY A 59 9.34 -1.03 0.37
CA GLY A 59 10.24 -2.18 0.26
C GLY A 59 10.79 -2.31 -1.16
N THR A 60 11.62 -3.32 -1.35
CA THR A 60 12.39 -3.50 -2.59
C THR A 60 13.32 -2.30 -2.78
N ASN A 61 13.00 -1.37 -3.68
CA ASN A 61 13.87 -0.29 -4.13
C ASN A 61 13.91 0.90 -3.15
N ASP A 62 14.29 2.07 -3.67
CA ASP A 62 14.47 3.34 -2.97
C ASP A 62 13.24 4.27 -3.07
N ASP A 63 12.07 3.74 -3.43
CA ASP A 63 10.84 4.53 -3.58
C ASP A 63 9.65 3.99 -2.80
N ILE A 64 8.86 4.93 -2.29
CA ILE A 64 7.56 4.68 -1.67
C ILE A 64 6.50 5.23 -2.62
N GLY A 65 5.67 4.36 -3.17
CA GLY A 65 4.52 4.76 -3.98
C GLY A 65 3.34 5.19 -3.12
N ILE A 66 2.69 6.30 -3.49
CA ILE A 66 1.48 6.81 -2.83
C ILE A 66 0.29 6.61 -3.76
N TYR A 67 -0.76 5.99 -3.25
CA TYR A 67 -1.97 5.66 -3.99
C TYR A 67 -3.21 6.14 -3.24
N ASP A 68 -4.19 6.64 -3.98
CA ASP A 68 -5.52 6.96 -3.43
C ASP A 68 -6.24 5.66 -3.03
N SER A 69 -6.82 5.61 -1.83
CA SER A 69 -7.35 4.35 -1.27
C SER A 69 -8.70 3.93 -1.88
N GLU A 70 -9.41 4.84 -2.54
CA GLU A 70 -10.67 4.57 -3.20
C GLU A 70 -10.45 4.06 -4.62
N THR A 71 -9.66 4.80 -5.38
CA THR A 71 -9.42 4.60 -6.81
C THR A 71 -8.22 3.69 -7.08
N LEU A 72 -7.30 3.51 -6.13
CA LEU A 72 -6.00 2.88 -6.35
C LEU A 72 -5.15 3.56 -7.44
N GLU A 73 -5.45 4.82 -7.75
CA GLU A 73 -4.62 5.60 -8.68
C GLU A 73 -3.38 6.12 -7.95
N ARG A 74 -2.25 6.11 -8.66
CA ARG A 74 -1.00 6.62 -8.11
C ARG A 74 -1.08 8.14 -8.03
N VAL A 75 -1.00 8.68 -6.82
CA VAL A 75 -1.06 10.12 -6.56
C VAL A 75 0.32 10.73 -6.27
N GLY A 76 1.33 9.89 -5.98
CA GLY A 76 2.67 10.39 -5.71
C GLY A 76 3.74 9.32 -5.52
N GLU A 77 4.92 9.80 -5.16
CA GLU A 77 6.10 9.01 -4.85
C GLU A 77 7.00 9.77 -3.86
N ILE A 78 7.64 9.05 -2.95
CA ILE A 78 8.73 9.56 -2.09
C ILE A 78 9.98 8.76 -2.42
N ARG A 79 11.11 9.45 -2.66
CA ARG A 79 12.42 8.82 -2.85
C ARG A 79 13.22 8.84 -1.56
N ILE A 80 13.87 7.72 -1.25
CA ILE A 80 14.85 7.63 -0.17
C ILE A 80 16.08 8.46 -0.59
N PRO A 81 16.49 9.49 0.17
CA PRO A 81 17.54 10.42 -0.27
C PRO A 81 18.90 9.78 -0.59
N SER A 82 19.21 8.65 0.06
CA SER A 82 20.44 7.90 -0.20
C SER A 82 20.40 7.03 -1.46
N GLY A 83 19.22 6.83 -2.07
CA GLY A 83 19.00 5.80 -3.09
C GLY A 83 19.11 4.37 -2.55
N GLY A 84 19.01 4.19 -1.23
CA GLY A 84 19.16 2.89 -0.59
C GLY A 84 17.96 1.98 -0.79
N ASP A 85 18.22 0.71 -1.10
CA ASP A 85 17.23 -0.37 -1.16
C ASP A 85 16.60 -0.59 0.23
N MET A 86 15.27 -0.53 0.29
CA MET A 86 14.50 -0.75 1.52
C MET A 86 14.34 -2.23 1.86
N SER A 87 14.70 -3.15 0.96
CA SER A 87 14.60 -4.60 1.15
C SER A 87 13.22 -5.00 1.69
N VAL A 88 13.17 -5.69 2.83
CA VAL A 88 11.93 -6.07 3.54
C VAL A 88 11.70 -5.25 4.81
N SER A 89 12.29 -4.05 4.91
CA SER A 89 12.09 -3.16 6.06
C SER A 89 10.64 -2.71 6.18
N THR A 90 10.12 -2.64 7.40
CA THR A 90 8.74 -2.24 7.66
C THR A 90 8.55 -0.72 7.58
N LEU A 91 7.50 -0.29 6.90
CA LEU A 91 7.07 1.10 6.83
C LEU A 91 5.99 1.35 7.88
N HIS A 92 6.19 2.35 8.74
CA HIS A 92 5.24 2.74 9.77
C HIS A 92 4.70 4.14 9.49
N VAL A 93 3.38 4.26 9.43
CA VAL A 93 2.68 5.54 9.46
C VAL A 93 2.36 5.87 10.91
N VAL A 94 2.76 7.06 11.37
CA VAL A 94 2.55 7.53 12.74
C VAL A 94 1.87 8.91 12.69
N PRO A 95 0.70 9.09 13.32
CA PRO A 95 0.08 10.41 13.44
C PRO A 95 1.00 11.38 14.20
N GLN A 96 1.08 12.62 13.73
CA GLN A 96 1.65 13.72 14.51
C GLN A 96 0.49 14.49 15.14
N GLY A 97 0.53 14.62 16.47
CA GLY A 97 -0.51 15.30 17.26
C GLY A 97 -0.49 16.81 17.12
#